data_AF-A0A5C7VIW3-F1
#
_entry.id   AF-A0A5C7VIW3-F1
#
_cell.length_a   1.000
_cell.length_b   1.000
_cell.length_c   1.000
_cell.angle_alpha   90.00
_cell.angle_beta   90.00
_cell.angle_gamma   90.00
#
_symmetry.space_group_name_H-M   'P 1'
#
loop_
_entity.id
_entity.type
_entity.pdbx_description
1 polymer ?
#
loop_
_entity_poly.entity_id
_entity_poly.type
_entity_poly.pdbx_seq_one_letter_code
_entity_poly.pdbx_strand_id
1 'polypeptide(L)'
;MATRQQFSDFLSDVEIRAYKQALYAVRDEQAALDIVQDSMLKLTEKYSDKPDTELPLLFQRILQNTITDHYRRKKTRSTWITLFSAFSSESEEKDNEYSDLLETLQVNDDSINKYNPDV
;
A
#
# COMPACT_ATOMS: atom_id res chain seq x y z
N MET A 1 31.10 9.79 -0.35
CA MET A 1 29.96 10.70 -0.17
C MET A 1 29.48 11.08 -1.56
N ALA A 2 28.18 10.93 -1.83
CA ALA A 2 27.56 11.51 -3.01
C ALA A 2 27.70 13.03 -3.00
N THR A 3 27.97 13.66 -4.14
CA THR A 3 27.73 15.10 -4.24
C THR A 3 26.22 15.35 -4.25
N ARG A 4 25.79 16.54 -3.79
CA ARG A 4 24.37 16.92 -3.80
C ARG A 4 23.73 16.76 -5.18
N GLN A 5 24.49 17.00 -6.25
CA GLN A 5 24.03 16.82 -7.62
C GLN A 5 23.80 15.35 -7.95
N GLN A 6 24.78 14.48 -7.71
CA GLN A 6 24.65 13.03 -7.96
C GLN A 6 23.48 12.41 -7.20
N PHE A 7 23.22 12.87 -5.96
CA PHE A 7 22.08 12.42 -5.18
C PHE A 7 20.75 12.86 -5.81
N SER A 8 20.67 14.10 -6.27
CA SER A 8 19.49 14.63 -6.98
C SER A 8 19.23 13.90 -8.30
N ASP A 9 20.30 13.60 -9.04
CA ASP A 9 20.22 12.85 -10.30
C ASP A 9 19.71 11.43 -10.02
N PHE A 10 20.24 10.77 -8.99
CA PHE A 10 19.76 9.46 -8.55
C PHE A 10 18.26 9.47 -8.21
N LEU A 11 17.79 10.44 -7.42
CA LEU A 11 16.37 10.53 -7.06
C LEU A 11 15.47 10.71 -8.28
N SER A 12 15.88 11.56 -9.22
CA SER A 12 15.15 11.81 -10.47
C SER A 12 15.07 10.55 -11.33
N ASP A 13 16.17 9.79 -11.42
CA ASP A 13 16.25 8.56 -12.21
C ASP A 13 15.34 7.44 -11.65
N VAL A 14 15.18 7.36 -10.33
CA VAL A 14 14.37 6.30 -9.70
C VAL A 14 12.89 6.65 -9.54
N GLU A 15 12.53 7.93 -9.64
CA GLU A 15 11.18 8.45 -9.34
C GLU A 15 10.07 7.69 -10.10
N ILE A 16 10.16 7.63 -11.43
CA ILE A 16 9.11 7.04 -12.26
C ILE A 16 8.94 5.54 -11.96
N ARG A 17 10.05 4.83 -11.69
CA ARG A 17 10.01 3.40 -11.37
C ARG A 17 9.40 3.18 -9.99
N ALA A 18 9.80 3.97 -9.01
CA ALA A 18 9.28 3.91 -7.65
C ALA A 18 7.77 4.21 -7.63
N TYR A 19 7.34 5.24 -8.36
CA TYR A 19 5.93 5.59 -8.49
C TYR A 19 5.12 4.47 -9.10
N LYS A 20 5.56 3.89 -10.23
CA LYS A 20 4.88 2.74 -10.84
C LYS A 20 4.80 1.57 -9.86
N GLN A 21 5.90 1.23 -9.18
CA GLN A 21 5.92 0.15 -8.19
C GLN A 21 4.92 0.40 -7.05
N ALA A 22 4.91 1.60 -6.49
CA ALA A 22 3.97 1.99 -5.43
C ALA A 22 2.53 1.95 -5.94
N LEU A 23 2.24 2.50 -7.11
CA LEU A 23 0.92 2.51 -7.73
C LEU A 23 0.39 1.10 -7.99
N TYR A 24 1.22 0.20 -8.50
CA TYR A 24 0.84 -1.20 -8.69
C TYR A 24 0.51 -1.91 -7.39
N ALA A 25 1.23 -1.58 -6.31
CA ALA A 25 0.94 -2.11 -4.99
C ALA A 25 -0.40 -1.55 -4.48
N VAL A 26 -0.49 -0.23 -4.30
CA VAL A 26 -1.58 0.38 -3.51
C VAL A 26 -2.84 0.73 -4.30
N ARG A 27 -2.78 0.74 -5.64
CA ARG A 27 -3.91 1.05 -6.54
C ARG A 27 -4.59 2.41 -6.25
N ASP A 28 -3.80 3.36 -5.78
CA ASP A 28 -4.22 4.70 -5.39
C ASP A 28 -3.07 5.67 -5.74
N GLU A 29 -3.35 6.64 -6.61
CA GLU A 29 -2.34 7.56 -7.12
C GLU A 29 -1.79 8.49 -6.04
N GLN A 30 -2.65 9.00 -5.16
CA GLN A 30 -2.24 9.91 -4.09
C GLN A 30 -1.40 9.16 -3.06
N ALA A 31 -1.87 7.97 -2.65
CA ALA A 31 -1.08 7.12 -1.74
C ALA A 31 0.26 6.70 -2.36
N ALA A 32 0.31 6.44 -3.67
CA ALA A 32 1.54 6.11 -4.36
C ALA A 32 2.54 7.29 -4.36
N LEU A 33 2.07 8.51 -4.64
CA LEU A 33 2.90 9.71 -4.56
C LEU A 33 3.42 9.94 -3.14
N ASP A 34 2.57 9.82 -2.12
CA ASP A 34 2.95 9.97 -0.72
C ASP A 34 4.04 8.96 -0.31
N ILE A 35 3.88 7.70 -0.72
CA ILE A 35 4.85 6.64 -0.45
C ILE A 35 6.21 6.95 -1.07
N VAL A 36 6.23 7.40 -2.33
CA VAL A 36 7.48 7.75 -3.02
C VAL A 36 8.15 8.93 -2.34
N GLN A 37 7.41 9.99 -2.06
CA GLN A 37 7.93 11.20 -1.41
C GLN A 37 8.49 10.90 -0.02
N ASP A 38 7.75 10.16 0.82
CA ASP A 38 8.20 9.75 2.16
C ASP A 38 9.47 8.88 2.06
N SER A 39 9.56 8.03 1.04
CA SER A 39 10.75 7.20 0.82
C SER A 39 11.97 8.03 0.40
N MET A 40 11.80 9.01 -0.49
CA MET A 40 12.87 9.94 -0.89
C MET A 40 13.32 10.83 0.28
N LEU A 41 12.37 11.32 1.09
CA LEU A 41 12.65 12.12 2.27
C LEU A 41 13.49 11.32 3.29
N LYS A 42 13.05 10.10 3.62
CA LYS A 42 13.78 9.19 4.51
C LYS A 42 15.19 8.87 4.02
N LEU A 43 15.37 8.70 2.71
CA LEU A 43 16.71 8.47 2.14
C LEU A 43 17.59 9.71 2.30
N THR A 44 17.06 10.90 2.01
CA THR A 44 17.79 12.17 2.09
C THR A 44 18.18 12.50 3.53
N GLU A 45 17.26 12.34 4.48
CA GLU A 45 17.50 12.67 5.89
C GLU A 45 18.52 11.73 6.56
N LYS A 46 18.48 10.43 6.23
CA LYS A 46 19.24 9.41 6.97
C LYS A 46 20.48 8.90 6.25
N TYR A 47 20.57 9.09 4.94
CA TYR A 47 21.57 8.42 4.11
C TYR A 47 22.15 9.33 3.00
N SER A 48 22.00 10.65 3.07
CA SER A 48 22.54 11.59 2.07
C SER A 48 24.07 11.61 2.01
N ASP A 49 24.75 11.15 3.05
CA ASP A 49 26.21 11.05 3.13
C ASP A 49 26.78 9.76 2.52
N LYS A 50 25.92 8.80 2.17
CA LYS A 50 26.33 7.49 1.64
C LYS A 50 26.94 7.61 0.24
N PRO A 51 27.81 6.67 -0.15
CA PRO A 51 28.30 6.60 -1.52
C PRO A 51 27.18 6.20 -2.48
N ASP A 52 27.23 6.72 -3.72
CA ASP A 52 26.22 6.52 -4.77
C ASP A 52 25.90 5.05 -5.03
N THR A 53 26.89 4.17 -4.89
CA THR A 53 26.74 2.71 -5.09
C THR A 53 25.80 2.05 -4.08
N GLU A 54 25.59 2.66 -2.91
CA GLU A 54 24.73 2.13 -1.85
C GLU A 54 23.28 2.68 -1.94
N LEU A 55 23.10 3.86 -2.56
CA LEU A 55 21.81 4.54 -2.63
C LEU A 55 20.68 3.69 -3.25
N PRO A 56 20.90 2.93 -4.35
CA PRO A 56 19.85 2.11 -4.95
C PRO A 56 19.28 1.06 -3.98
N LEU A 57 20.16 0.35 -3.26
CA LEU A 57 19.74 -0.71 -2.34
C LEU A 57 19.04 -0.15 -1.11
N LEU A 58 19.53 0.98 -0.59
CA LEU A 58 18.90 1.68 0.53
C LEU A 58 17.51 2.20 0.14
N PHE A 59 17.41 2.86 -1.02
CA PHE A 59 16.14 3.38 -1.53
C PHE A 59 15.11 2.26 -1.72
N GLN A 60 15.49 1.15 -2.34
CA GLN A 60 14.57 0.03 -2.53
C GLN A 60 14.04 -0.53 -1.20
N ARG A 61 14.91 -0.66 -0.19
CA ARG A 61 14.50 -1.11 1.14
C ARG A 61 13.57 -0.12 1.82
N ILE A 62 13.86 1.18 1.74
CA ILE A 62 12.99 2.23 2.28
C ILE A 62 11.63 2.20 1.58
N LEU A 63 11.61 2.15 0.25
CA LEU A 63 10.38 2.10 -0.55
C LEU A 63 9.50 0.91 -0.14
N GLN A 64 10.10 -0.29 -0.06
CA GLN A 64 9.37 -1.49 0.34
C GLN A 64 8.82 -1.38 1.77
N ASN A 65 9.62 -0.86 2.70
CA ASN A 65 9.18 -0.66 4.08
C ASN A 65 8.02 0.35 4.17
N THR A 66 8.07 1.43 3.39
CA THR A 66 7.02 2.46 3.35
C THR A 66 5.72 1.90 2.77
N ILE A 67 5.79 1.09 1.70
CA ILE A 67 4.62 0.36 1.15
C ILE A 67 4.01 -0.56 2.21
N THR A 68 4.84 -1.36 2.89
CA THR A 68 4.35 -2.28 3.94
C THR A 68 3.71 -1.52 5.11
N ASP A 69 4.30 -0.40 5.53
CA ASP A 69 3.73 0.41 6.61
C ASP A 69 2.39 1.05 6.24
N HIS A 70 2.21 1.46 4.97
CA HIS A 70 0.92 1.94 4.46
C HIS A 70 -0.20 0.92 4.70
N TYR A 71 0.03 -0.36 4.36
CA TYR A 71 -0.95 -1.41 4.61
C TYR A 71 -1.17 -1.70 6.09
N ARG A 72 -0.10 -1.66 6.90
CA ARG A 72 -0.22 -1.83 8.35
C ARG A 72 -1.19 -0.80 8.94
N ARG A 73 -1.09 0.48 8.54
CA ARG A 73 -2.00 1.55 8.99
C ARG A 73 -3.44 1.35 8.52
N LYS A 74 -3.66 0.90 7.27
CA LYS A 74 -5.01 0.56 6.75
C LYS A 74 -5.65 -0.62 7.50
N LYS A 75 -4.89 -1.69 7.75
CA LYS A 75 -5.42 -2.91 8.40
C LYS A 75 -5.74 -2.71 9.88
N THR A 76 -4.92 -1.95 10.61
CA THR A 76 -5.22 -1.61 12.01
C THR A 76 -6.54 -0.83 12.11
N ARG A 77 -6.98 -0.10 11.09
CA ARG A 77 -8.31 0.53 11.12
C ARG A 77 -9.44 -0.50 10.91
N SER A 78 -9.28 -1.44 10.00
CA SER A 78 -10.30 -2.45 9.67
C SER A 78 -10.47 -3.53 10.74
N THR A 79 -9.38 -4.13 11.25
CA THR A 79 -9.48 -5.25 12.21
C THR A 79 -10.09 -4.82 13.55
N TRP A 80 -9.89 -3.56 13.96
CA TRP A 80 -10.46 -3.05 15.20
C TRP A 80 -11.96 -2.73 15.05
N ILE A 81 -12.41 -2.30 13.87
CA ILE A 81 -13.83 -2.08 13.61
C ILE A 81 -14.59 -3.42 13.61
N THR A 82 -14.06 -4.44 12.91
CA THR A 82 -14.72 -5.76 12.83
C THR A 82 -14.76 -6.51 14.15
N LEU A 83 -13.69 -6.46 14.95
CA LEU A 83 -13.67 -7.15 16.25
C LEU A 83 -14.55 -6.43 17.28
N PHE A 84 -14.61 -5.09 17.23
CA PHE A 84 -15.48 -4.31 18.11
C PHE A 84 -16.96 -4.48 17.75
N SER A 85 -17.33 -4.53 16.47
CA SER A 85 -18.72 -4.83 16.08
C SER A 85 -19.14 -6.25 16.49
N ALA A 86 -18.26 -7.25 16.33
CA ALA A 86 -18.50 -8.63 16.78
C ALA A 86 -18.62 -8.77 18.32
N PHE A 87 -18.09 -7.82 19.08
CA PHE A 87 -18.26 -7.77 20.55
C PHE A 87 -19.47 -6.92 20.96
N SER A 88 -19.88 -5.96 20.13
CA SER A 88 -21.05 -5.10 20.38
C SER A 88 -22.37 -5.78 19.99
N SER A 89 -22.33 -6.85 19.20
CA SER A 89 -23.51 -7.63 18.77
C SER A 89 -24.13 -8.51 19.87
N GLU A 90 -23.67 -8.42 21.12
CA GLU A 90 -24.25 -9.18 22.25
C GLU A 90 -25.24 -8.34 23.08
N SER A 91 -25.48 -7.07 22.71
CA SER A 91 -26.39 -6.15 23.41
C SER A 91 -27.40 -5.51 22.46
N GLU A 92 -28.61 -6.06 22.49
CA GLU A 92 -29.89 -5.55 21.98
C GLU A 92 -30.38 -6.02 20.60
N GLU A 93 -31.65 -6.43 20.65
CA GLU A 93 -32.44 -7.13 19.65
C GLU A 93 -32.80 -6.29 18.40
N LYS A 94 -32.85 -7.02 17.26
CA LYS A 94 -33.72 -6.86 16.08
C LYS A 94 -33.22 -6.06 14.87
N ASP A 95 -33.06 -6.85 13.80
CA ASP A 95 -33.38 -6.56 12.40
C ASP A 95 -32.50 -5.58 11.60
N ASN A 96 -31.28 -6.02 11.21
CA ASN A 96 -30.72 -5.89 9.83
C ASN A 96 -29.22 -6.25 9.68
N GLU A 97 -28.56 -6.87 10.66
CA GLU A 97 -27.09 -7.08 10.60
C GLU A 97 -26.60 -8.26 9.73
N TYR A 98 -27.50 -9.09 9.17
CA TYR A 98 -27.07 -10.20 8.30
C TYR A 98 -26.71 -9.75 6.87
N SER A 99 -27.02 -8.51 6.47
CA SER A 99 -26.68 -8.00 5.14
C SER A 99 -25.20 -7.63 5.01
N ASP A 100 -24.61 -7.06 6.07
CA ASP A 100 -23.27 -6.44 6.02
C ASP A 100 -22.13 -7.49 5.99
N LEU A 101 -22.36 -8.66 6.61
CA LEU A 101 -21.41 -9.76 6.62
C LEU A 101 -21.34 -10.49 5.26
N LEU A 102 -22.46 -10.56 4.54
CA LEU A 102 -22.56 -11.22 3.22
C LEU A 102 -21.94 -10.36 2.11
N GLU A 103 -22.00 -9.02 2.23
CA GLU A 103 -21.39 -8.08 1.29
C GLU A 103 -19.86 -8.07 1.40
N THR A 104 -19.32 -8.24 2.62
CA THR A 104 -17.87 -8.30 2.87
C THR A 104 -17.21 -9.58 2.29
N LEU A 105 -17.98 -10.66 2.13
CA LEU A 105 -17.51 -11.92 1.53
C LEU A 105 -17.67 -11.99 0.00
N GLN A 106 -18.44 -11.10 -0.62
CA GLN A 106 -18.71 -11.11 -2.07
C GLN A 106 -17.70 -10.31 -2.90
N VAL A 107 -16.46 -10.16 -2.43
CA VAL A 107 -15.40 -9.53 -3.24
C VAL A 107 -14.68 -10.60 -4.08
N ASN A 108 -15.10 -10.67 -5.35
CA ASN A 108 -14.49 -11.29 -6.53
C ASN A 108 -14.73 -12.80 -6.79
N ASP A 109 -15.78 -13.12 -7.55
CA ASP A 109 -15.74 -14.23 -8.51
C ASP A 109 -16.44 -13.85 -9.83
N ASP A 110 -15.96 -12.78 -10.47
CA ASP A 110 -16.47 -12.29 -11.77
C ASP A 110 -15.61 -12.77 -12.94
N SER A 111 -15.06 -13.99 -12.86
CA SER A 111 -14.21 -14.55 -13.92
C SER A 111 -14.49 -16.00 -14.29
N ILE A 112 -15.77 -16.41 -14.33
CA ILE A 112 -16.18 -17.59 -15.12
C ILE A 112 -17.45 -17.26 -15.93
N ASN A 113 -17.29 -16.46 -16.98
CA ASN A 113 -18.22 -16.47 -18.12
C ASN A 113 -17.46 -16.84 -19.39
N LYS A 114 -17.43 -18.14 -19.73
CA LYS A 114 -17.55 -18.66 -21.10
C LYS A 114 -17.48 -20.19 -21.14
N TYR A 115 -18.64 -20.85 -21.20
CA TYR A 115 -18.95 -21.86 -22.21
C TYR A 115 -20.38 -22.37 -22.00
N ASN A 116 -21.28 -22.07 -22.92
CA ASN A 116 -22.50 -22.85 -23.11
C ASN A 116 -22.59 -23.25 -24.59
N PRO A 117 -22.29 -24.52 -24.94
CA PRO A 117 -22.77 -25.14 -26.14
C PRO A 117 -23.91 -26.11 -25.78
N ASP A 118 -25.09 -25.83 -26.34
CA ASP A 118 -26.13 -26.79 -26.71
C ASP A 118 -26.88 -27.56 -25.61
N VAL A 119 -28.08 -27.05 -25.24
CA VAL A 119 -29.36 -27.80 -25.19
C VAL A 119 -30.53 -26.84 -25.49
#